data_AF-A0A2V7CWT4-F1
#
_entry.id   AF-A0A2V7CWT4-F1
#
_cell.length_a   1.000
_cell.length_b   1.000
_cell.length_c   1.000
_cell.angle_alpha   90.00
_cell.angle_beta   90.00
_cell.angle_gamma   90.00
#
_symmetry.space_group_name_H-M   'P 1'
#
loop_
_entity.id
_entity.type
_entity.pdbx_description
1 polymer ?
#
loop_
_entity_poly.entity_id
_entity_poly.type
_entity_poly.pdbx_seq_one_letter_code
_entity_poly.pdbx_strand_id
1 'polypeptide(L)'
;MRLIGLVLTFAVGLVLAPLAPEAQQANVYRLGTISILVAELIALKPDVIVVDTTPGAIAAMQATAAIPIVMFNVSDPVDTGLVASLARPDGNVTGSTDFGTELAVKAVDLMHAAVPRAARIAIFMSDNPHIVKPVDPAELGVVVSTLVARSLER
;
A
#
# COMPACT_ATOMS: atom_id res chain seq x y z
N MET A 1 -19.17 -21.36 -19.07
CA MET A 1 -19.26 -21.08 -17.63
C MET A 1 -18.43 -19.85 -17.35
N ARG A 2 -19.03 -18.68 -17.53
CA ARG A 2 -18.42 -17.36 -17.60
C ARG A 2 -19.22 -16.43 -16.69
N LEU A 3 -18.56 -15.43 -16.09
CA LEU A 3 -19.15 -14.16 -15.63
C LEU A 3 -19.75 -14.01 -14.21
N ILE A 4 -19.54 -14.92 -13.25
CA ILE A 4 -20.10 -14.75 -11.88
C ILE A 4 -19.05 -14.27 -10.84
N GLY A 5 -17.75 -14.46 -11.10
CA GLY A 5 -16.70 -14.09 -10.14
C GLY A 5 -16.31 -12.61 -10.09
N LEU A 6 -16.53 -11.84 -11.17
CA LEU A 6 -16.03 -10.46 -11.28
C LEU A 6 -16.97 -9.41 -10.63
N VAL A 7 -18.26 -9.73 -10.50
CA VAL A 7 -19.25 -8.82 -9.90
C VAL A 7 -19.17 -8.83 -8.36
N LEU A 8 -18.72 -9.95 -7.77
CA LEU A 8 -18.68 -10.09 -6.31
C LEU A 8 -17.54 -9.30 -5.67
N THR A 9 -16.39 -9.18 -6.35
CA THR A 9 -15.29 -8.33 -5.85
C THR A 9 -15.64 -6.83 -5.93
N PHE A 10 -16.39 -6.41 -6.96
CA PHE A 10 -16.92 -5.04 -7.02
C PHE A 10 -18.00 -4.79 -5.95
N ALA A 11 -18.83 -5.79 -5.62
CA ALA A 11 -19.85 -5.65 -4.60
C ALA A 11 -19.29 -5.57 -3.17
N VAL A 12 -18.20 -6.29 -2.85
CA VAL A 12 -17.58 -6.22 -1.51
C VAL A 12 -16.86 -4.88 -1.30
N GLY A 13 -16.25 -4.31 -2.34
CA GLY A 13 -15.69 -2.95 -2.29
C GLY A 13 -16.76 -1.85 -2.19
N LEU A 14 -17.95 -2.05 -2.78
CA LEU A 14 -19.04 -1.07 -2.77
C LEU A 14 -19.87 -1.10 -1.48
N VAL A 15 -19.91 -2.22 -0.75
CA VAL A 15 -20.67 -2.36 0.50
C VAL A 15 -19.93 -1.79 1.72
N LEU A 16 -18.60 -1.61 1.65
CA LEU A 16 -17.80 -0.88 2.65
C LEU A 16 -17.50 0.58 2.26
N ALA A 17 -17.89 1.02 1.06
CA ALA A 17 -17.69 2.39 0.59
C ALA A 17 -18.50 3.50 1.31
N PRO A 18 -19.62 3.28 2.04
CA PRO A 18 -20.36 4.39 2.64
C PRO A 18 -19.95 4.77 4.08
N LEU A 19 -18.85 4.23 4.62
CA LEU A 19 -18.23 4.67 5.87
C LEU A 19 -16.77 5.05 5.56
N ALA A 20 -16.31 6.26 5.31
CA ALA A 20 -16.84 7.59 5.56
C ALA A 20 -16.20 8.55 4.54
N PRO A 21 -16.96 9.37 3.81
CA PRO A 21 -16.40 10.49 3.03
C PRO A 21 -15.59 11.46 3.92
N GLU A 22 -15.93 11.53 5.21
CA GLU A 22 -15.29 12.41 6.19
C GLU A 22 -13.91 11.91 6.66
N ALA A 23 -13.61 10.61 6.58
CA ALA A 23 -12.30 10.08 6.98
C ALA A 23 -11.22 10.30 5.89
N GLN A 24 -11.61 10.31 4.62
CA GLN A 24 -10.67 10.45 3.49
C GLN A 24 -10.31 11.93 3.19
N GLN A 25 -11.09 12.88 3.71
CA GLN A 25 -10.96 14.31 3.36
C GLN A 25 -10.03 15.10 4.30
N ALA A 26 -9.59 14.52 5.42
CA ALA A 26 -8.76 15.21 6.39
C ALA A 26 -7.26 15.01 6.12
N ASN A 27 -6.63 16.07 5.62
CA ASN A 27 -5.19 16.29 5.48
C ASN A 27 -4.44 15.42 4.46
N VAL A 28 -4.02 16.07 3.38
CA VAL A 28 -2.80 15.73 2.66
C VAL A 28 -1.66 15.62 3.69
N TYR A 29 -1.27 14.40 4.04
CA TYR A 29 -0.20 14.14 4.99
C TYR A 29 1.12 14.67 4.43
N ARG A 30 1.56 15.84 4.92
CA ARG A 30 2.96 16.24 4.78
C ARG A 30 3.79 15.22 5.55
N LEU A 31 4.91 14.76 4.97
CA LEU A 31 5.81 13.79 5.63
C LEU A 31 6.26 14.28 7.02
N GLY A 32 6.45 15.60 7.20
CA GLY A 32 6.76 16.22 8.49
C GLY A 32 5.64 16.21 9.54
N THR A 33 4.39 15.96 9.13
CA THR A 33 3.23 15.90 10.04
C THR A 33 3.05 14.49 10.64
N ILE A 34 3.47 13.44 9.93
CA ILE A 34 3.24 12.05 10.36
C ILE A 34 3.97 11.75 11.68
N SER A 35 5.25 12.14 11.81
CA SER A 35 6.00 11.92 13.04
C SER A 35 5.39 12.63 14.25
N ILE A 36 4.79 13.81 14.04
CA ILE A 36 4.11 14.57 15.11
C ILE A 36 2.84 13.83 15.55
N LEU A 37 2.03 13.36 14.60
CA LEU A 37 0.80 12.61 14.89
C LEU A 37 1.10 11.29 15.62
N VAL A 38 2.18 10.60 15.26
CA VAL A 38 2.62 9.38 15.96
C VAL A 38 3.03 9.70 17.40
N ALA A 39 3.74 10.80 17.64
CA ALA A 39 4.11 11.22 18.98
C ALA A 39 2.89 11.56 19.84
N GLU A 40 1.90 12.26 19.26
CA GLU A 40 0.62 12.53 19.92
C GLU A 40 -0.14 11.24 20.24
N LEU A 41 -0.16 10.28 19.30
CA LEU A 41 -0.77 8.97 19.52
C LEU A 41 -0.10 8.21 20.66
N ILE A 42 1.23 8.20 20.74
CA ILE A 42 1.98 7.56 21.84
C ILE A 42 1.69 8.24 23.18
N ALA A 43 1.51 9.57 23.19
CA ALA A 43 1.20 10.30 24.42
C ALA A 43 -0.16 9.91 25.03
N LEU A 44 -1.08 9.37 24.22
CA LEU A 44 -2.34 8.78 24.69
C LEU A 44 -2.15 7.43 25.42
N LYS A 45 -0.93 6.88 25.43
CA LYS A 45 -0.56 5.59 26.03
C LYS A 45 -1.44 4.43 25.53
N PRO A 46 -1.58 4.25 24.21
CA PRO A 46 -2.35 3.13 23.67
C PRO A 46 -1.67 1.81 23.98
N ASP A 47 -2.47 0.76 24.18
CA ASP A 47 -1.95 -0.60 24.32
C ASP A 47 -1.46 -1.17 22.98
N VAL A 48 -1.99 -0.67 21.85
CA VAL A 48 -1.65 -1.10 20.48
C VAL A 48 -1.76 0.11 19.54
N ILE A 49 -0.83 0.22 18.60
CA ILE A 49 -0.88 1.17 17.48
C ILE A 49 -1.30 0.41 16.22
N VAL A 50 -2.27 0.96 15.48
CA VAL A 50 -2.79 0.36 14.25
C VAL A 50 -2.51 1.33 13.10
N VAL A 51 -1.83 0.87 12.04
CA VAL A 51 -1.34 1.71 10.93
C VAL A 51 -1.70 1.14 9.57
N ASP A 52 -2.16 1.99 8.66
CA ASP A 52 -2.67 1.59 7.33
C ASP A 52 -1.78 2.03 6.15
N THR A 53 -0.63 2.63 6.44
CA THR A 53 0.28 3.15 5.42
C THR A 53 1.74 2.84 5.76
N THR A 54 2.54 2.61 4.72
CA THR A 54 3.99 2.39 4.87
C THR A 54 4.70 3.54 5.61
N PRO A 55 4.49 4.84 5.29
CA PRO A 55 5.14 5.94 6.01
C PRO A 55 4.69 6.03 7.48
N GLY A 56 3.42 5.74 7.77
CA GLY A 56 2.90 5.70 9.14
C GLY A 56 3.51 4.58 9.97
N ALA A 57 3.64 3.38 9.38
CA ALA A 57 4.30 2.25 10.01
C ALA A 57 5.78 2.52 10.31
N ILE A 58 6.50 3.14 9.37
CA ILE A 58 7.90 3.53 9.57
C ILE A 58 8.02 4.55 10.71
N ALA A 59 7.18 5.58 10.72
CA ALA A 59 7.19 6.59 11.77
C ALA A 59 6.86 5.99 13.14
N ALA A 60 5.89 5.07 13.22
CA ALA A 60 5.54 4.36 14.46
C ALA A 60 6.69 3.50 14.97
N MET A 61 7.32 2.70 14.09
CA MET A 61 8.46 1.84 14.45
C MET A 61 9.66 2.67 14.94
N GLN A 62 9.91 3.84 14.34
CA GLN A 62 10.97 4.75 14.78
C GLN A 62 10.67 5.40 16.14
N ALA A 63 9.40 5.62 16.45
CA ALA A 63 8.98 6.31 17.67
C ALA A 63 8.84 5.39 18.89
N THR A 64 8.60 4.09 18.70
CA THR A 64 8.47 3.14 19.82
C THR A 64 8.85 1.71 19.44
N ALA A 65 9.60 1.06 20.33
CA ALA A 65 9.87 -0.38 20.32
C ALA A 65 9.05 -1.16 21.37
N ALA A 66 8.23 -0.46 22.17
CA ALA A 66 7.53 -1.06 23.32
C ALA A 66 6.04 -1.29 23.05
N ILE A 67 5.38 -0.41 22.30
CA ILE A 67 3.95 -0.53 22.00
C ILE A 67 3.82 -1.42 20.77
N PRO A 68 3.03 -2.51 20.80
CA PRO A 68 2.77 -3.34 19.63
C PRO A 68 2.17 -2.51 18.47
N ILE A 69 2.70 -2.73 17.26
CA ILE A 69 2.26 -2.07 16.02
C ILE A 69 1.64 -3.13 15.12
N VAL A 70 0.37 -2.93 14.75
CA VAL A 70 -0.36 -3.77 13.81
C VAL A 70 -0.54 -3.02 12.50
N MET A 71 0.09 -3.52 11.43
CA MET A 71 0.04 -2.93 10.10
C MET A 71 -0.97 -3.63 9.18
N PHE A 72 -1.57 -2.86 8.28
CA PHE A 72 -2.38 -3.33 7.16
C PHE A 72 -2.17 -2.40 5.96
N ASN A 73 -2.37 -2.88 4.73
CA ASN A 73 -2.09 -2.15 3.48
C ASN A 73 -0.66 -1.58 3.36
N VAL A 74 0.30 -2.15 4.10
CA VAL A 74 1.72 -1.83 3.91
C VAL A 74 2.22 -2.58 2.68
N SER A 75 2.95 -1.86 1.82
CA SER A 75 3.33 -2.34 0.49
C SER A 75 4.31 -3.51 0.49
N ASP A 76 5.49 -3.31 1.09
CA ASP A 76 6.51 -4.35 1.24
C ASP A 76 7.25 -4.13 2.57
N PRO A 77 6.79 -4.74 3.67
CA PRO A 77 7.37 -4.50 4.98
C PRO A 77 8.76 -5.12 5.13
N VAL A 78 9.17 -6.03 4.24
CA VAL A 78 10.52 -6.61 4.25
C VAL A 78 11.50 -5.70 3.52
N ASP A 79 11.17 -5.24 2.30
CA ASP A 79 12.03 -4.31 1.54
C ASP A 79 12.16 -2.95 2.23
N THR A 80 11.13 -2.52 2.96
CA THR A 80 11.16 -1.28 3.76
C THR A 80 11.87 -1.44 5.11
N GLY A 81 12.24 -2.66 5.49
CA GLY A 81 12.89 -2.97 6.77
C GLY A 81 11.99 -2.81 8.00
N LEU A 82 10.66 -2.80 7.81
CA LEU A 82 9.69 -2.80 8.90
C LEU A 82 9.70 -4.14 9.66
N VAL A 83 9.94 -5.24 8.95
CA VAL A 83 10.09 -6.59 9.53
C VAL A 83 11.18 -7.36 8.77
N ALA A 84 11.90 -8.24 9.44
CA ALA A 84 12.89 -9.12 8.81
C ALA A 84 12.26 -10.27 8.01
N SER A 85 11.03 -10.67 8.36
CA SER A 85 10.31 -11.78 7.71
C SER A 85 8.80 -11.68 7.92
N LEU A 86 8.01 -11.96 6.88
CA LEU A 86 6.56 -12.05 6.98
C LEU A 86 6.09 -13.24 7.84
N ALA A 87 6.80 -14.37 7.75
CA ALA A 87 6.40 -15.59 8.45
C ALA A 87 6.64 -15.50 9.97
N ARG A 88 7.64 -14.71 10.36
CA ARG A 88 8.03 -14.45 11.75
C ARG A 88 8.56 -13.03 11.86
N PRO A 89 7.67 -12.03 12.04
CA PRO A 89 8.09 -10.67 12.29
C PRO A 89 8.94 -10.59 13.56
N ASP A 90 9.98 -9.77 13.52
CA ASP A 90 10.81 -9.43 14.67
C ASP A 90 10.35 -8.11 15.31
N GLY A 91 10.80 -7.84 16.53
CA GLY A 91 10.45 -6.61 17.25
C GLY A 91 8.98 -6.54 17.66
N ASN A 92 8.41 -5.32 17.58
CA ASN A 92 7.04 -5.01 17.99
C ASN A 92 6.06 -4.82 16.82
N VAL A 93 6.46 -5.13 15.58
CA VAL A 93 5.64 -4.94 14.37
C VAL A 93 5.06 -6.27 13.89
N THR A 94 3.77 -6.30 13.57
CA THR A 94 3.09 -7.47 12.97
C THR A 94 1.92 -7.00 12.10
N GLY A 95 1.27 -7.90 11.36
CA GLY A 95 0.03 -7.59 10.65
C GLY A 95 -0.07 -8.22 9.27
N SER A 96 -0.61 -7.46 8.32
CA SER A 96 -0.85 -7.88 6.93
C SER A 96 -0.23 -6.89 5.94
N THR A 97 0.18 -7.41 4.78
CA THR A 97 0.78 -6.66 3.68
C THR A 97 -0.14 -6.72 2.46
N ASP A 98 -0.03 -5.72 1.58
CA ASP A 98 -0.70 -5.76 0.28
C ASP A 98 0.03 -6.71 -0.67
N PHE A 99 -0.70 -7.59 -1.35
CA PHE A 99 -0.17 -8.53 -2.35
C PHE A 99 0.02 -7.86 -3.73
N GLY A 100 0.49 -6.62 -3.74
CA GLY A 100 0.56 -5.81 -4.97
C GLY A 100 1.46 -6.46 -6.03
N THR A 101 2.62 -6.94 -5.63
CA THR A 101 3.65 -7.48 -6.54
C THR A 101 3.29 -8.87 -7.05
N GLU A 102 2.79 -9.74 -6.18
CA GLU A 102 2.37 -11.10 -6.53
C GLU A 102 1.17 -11.10 -7.49
N LEU A 103 0.30 -10.09 -7.38
CA LEU A 103 -0.86 -9.94 -8.25
C LEU A 103 -0.58 -9.14 -9.52
N ALA A 104 0.59 -8.51 -9.67
CA ALA A 104 0.88 -7.65 -10.81
C ALA A 104 0.90 -8.41 -12.15
N VAL A 105 1.47 -9.61 -12.18
CA VAL A 105 1.41 -10.49 -13.38
C VAL A 105 -0.05 -10.80 -13.73
N LYS A 106 -0.89 -11.05 -12.70
CA LYS A 106 -2.31 -11.32 -12.91
C LYS A 106 -3.08 -10.08 -13.38
N ALA A 107 -2.69 -8.90 -12.92
CA ALA A 107 -3.23 -7.64 -13.40
C ALA A 107 -2.93 -7.44 -14.89
N VAL A 108 -1.72 -7.79 -15.36
CA VAL A 108 -1.37 -7.75 -16.78
C VAL A 108 -2.16 -8.77 -17.61
N ASP A 109 -2.31 -10.00 -17.12
CA ASP A 109 -3.19 -11.01 -17.75
C ASP A 109 -4.61 -10.47 -17.93
N LEU A 110 -5.16 -9.83 -16.88
CA LEU A 110 -6.50 -9.25 -16.91
C LEU A 110 -6.60 -8.08 -17.89
N MET A 111 -5.58 -7.23 -17.97
CA MET A 111 -5.51 -6.15 -18.97
C MET A 111 -5.48 -6.71 -20.39
N HIS A 112 -4.71 -7.77 -20.65
CA HIS A 112 -4.70 -8.47 -21.94
C HIS A 112 -6.04 -9.13 -22.26
N ALA A 113 -6.70 -9.75 -21.27
CA ALA A 113 -8.02 -10.34 -21.46
C ALA A 113 -9.09 -9.27 -21.77
N ALA A 114 -8.99 -8.09 -21.16
CA ALA A 114 -9.91 -6.97 -21.38
C ALA A 114 -9.65 -6.26 -22.72
N VAL A 115 -8.39 -6.08 -23.10
CA VAL A 115 -7.98 -5.37 -24.33
C VAL A 115 -6.94 -6.20 -25.10
N PRO A 116 -7.34 -7.25 -25.85
CA PRO A 116 -6.41 -8.21 -26.47
C PRO A 116 -5.46 -7.65 -27.53
N ARG A 117 -5.72 -6.44 -28.04
CA ARG A 117 -4.89 -5.76 -29.06
C ARG A 117 -3.97 -4.69 -28.46
N ALA A 118 -3.98 -4.51 -27.13
CA ALA A 118 -3.09 -3.56 -26.48
C ALA A 118 -1.64 -4.03 -26.64
N ALA A 119 -0.82 -3.23 -27.33
CA ALA A 119 0.62 -3.46 -27.49
C ALA A 119 1.47 -2.57 -26.58
N ARG A 120 0.84 -1.62 -25.89
CA ARG A 120 1.48 -0.58 -25.06
C ARG A 120 0.59 -0.30 -23.86
N ILE A 121 1.16 -0.35 -22.66
CA ILE A 121 0.46 -0.03 -21.41
C ILE A 121 1.23 1.10 -20.73
N ALA A 122 0.54 2.17 -20.35
CA ALA A 122 1.12 3.28 -19.61
C ALA A 122 0.70 3.15 -18.14
N ILE A 123 1.66 3.28 -17.22
CA ILE A 123 1.42 3.26 -15.78
C ILE A 123 1.79 4.62 -15.23
N PHE A 124 0.85 5.26 -14.54
CA PHE A 124 1.09 6.50 -13.81
C PHE A 124 1.23 6.18 -12.32
N MET A 125 2.33 6.61 -11.71
CA MET A 125 2.64 6.30 -10.32
C MET A 125 3.38 7.43 -9.63
N SER A 126 3.34 7.44 -8.29
CA SER A 126 4.09 8.38 -7.46
C SER A 126 5.57 8.01 -7.43
N ASP A 127 6.46 8.98 -7.16
CA ASP A 127 7.88 8.75 -6.85
C ASP A 127 8.13 8.42 -5.37
N ASN A 128 7.10 8.26 -4.54
CA ASN A 128 7.24 7.93 -3.13
C ASN A 128 8.08 6.64 -2.97
N PRO A 129 9.20 6.64 -2.23
CA PRO A 129 10.03 5.45 -2.08
C PRO A 129 9.34 4.33 -1.27
N HIS A 130 8.19 4.61 -0.65
CA HIS A 130 7.45 3.70 0.22
C HIS A 130 6.26 3.00 -0.45
N ILE A 131 6.03 3.22 -1.74
CA ILE A 131 5.06 2.44 -2.54
C ILE A 131 5.74 1.20 -3.14
N VAL A 132 4.98 0.13 -3.36
CA VAL A 132 5.44 -1.09 -4.05
C VAL A 132 6.19 -0.71 -5.33
N LYS A 133 7.41 -1.22 -5.48
CA LYS A 133 8.16 -1.06 -6.74
C LYS A 133 7.40 -1.76 -7.86
N PRO A 134 7.18 -1.11 -9.03
CA PRO A 134 6.56 -1.80 -10.16
C PRO A 134 7.33 -3.07 -10.50
N VAL A 135 6.60 -4.14 -10.84
CA VAL A 135 7.19 -5.33 -11.42
C VAL A 135 7.98 -4.94 -12.66
N ASP A 136 9.17 -5.53 -12.81
CA ASP A 136 10.04 -5.26 -13.95
C ASP A 136 9.24 -5.46 -15.25
N PRO A 137 9.15 -4.44 -16.12
CA PRO A 137 8.49 -4.57 -17.41
C PRO A 137 8.97 -5.77 -18.24
N ALA A 138 10.23 -6.20 -18.06
CA ALA A 138 10.79 -7.39 -18.70
C ALA A 138 10.05 -8.69 -18.28
N GLU A 139 9.54 -8.75 -17.05
CA GLU A 139 8.77 -9.88 -16.54
C GLU A 139 7.31 -9.88 -17.01
N LEU A 140 6.81 -8.75 -17.52
CA LEU A 140 5.40 -8.57 -17.89
C LEU A 140 5.11 -8.84 -19.36
N GLY A 141 6.13 -8.99 -20.23
CA GLY A 141 5.95 -9.26 -21.66
C GLY A 141 5.24 -8.13 -22.44
N VAL A 142 5.10 -6.95 -21.85
CA VAL A 142 4.46 -5.76 -22.43
C VAL A 142 5.40 -4.55 -22.35
N VAL A 143 5.31 -3.65 -23.33
CA VAL A 143 6.02 -2.37 -23.26
C VAL A 143 5.30 -1.48 -22.25
N VAL A 144 5.88 -1.35 -21.06
CA VAL A 144 5.41 -0.45 -20.00
C VAL A 144 6.10 0.90 -20.12
N SER A 145 5.32 1.97 -20.25
CA SER A 145 5.82 3.34 -20.08
C SER A 145 5.40 3.85 -18.71
N THR A 146 6.37 4.04 -17.83
CA THR A 146 6.10 4.57 -16.48
C THR A 146 6.22 6.09 -16.50
N LEU A 147 5.12 6.78 -16.22
CA LEU A 147 5.15 8.20 -15.93
C LEU A 147 5.13 8.36 -14.41
N VAL A 148 6.24 8.85 -13.86
CA VAL A 148 6.37 9.10 -12.43
C VAL A 148 5.95 10.55 -12.15
N ALA A 149 4.87 10.71 -11.39
CA ALA A 149 4.49 11.99 -10.82
C ALA A 149 5.55 12.36 -9.77
N ARG A 150 6.30 13.44 -9.99
CA ARG A 150 7.18 13.98 -8.96
C ARG A 150 6.33 14.72 -7.94
N SER A 151 6.56 14.45 -6.66
CA SER A 151 6.06 15.32 -5.61
C SER A 151 6.53 16.76 -5.85
N LEU A 152 5.66 17.75 -5.66
CA LEU A 152 5.94 19.17 -5.90
C LEU A 152 6.83 19.81 -4.81
N GLU A 153 7.44 19.03 -3.92
CA GLU A 153 8.19 19.54 -2.78
C GLU A 153 9.64 19.91 -3.19
N ARG A 154 9.87 21.22 -3.34
CA ARG A 154 11.11 21.90 -2.94
C ARG A 154 10.86 22.62 -1.61
#